data_AF-A0A952TCV3-F1
#
_entry.id   AF-A0A952TCV3-F1
#
_cell.length_a   1.000
_cell.length_b   1.000
_cell.length_c   1.000
_cell.angle_alpha   90.00
_cell.angle_beta   90.00
_cell.angle_gamma   90.00
#
_symmetry.space_group_name_H-M   'P 1'
#
loop_
_entity.id
_entity.type
_entity.pdbx_description
1 polymer ?
#
loop_
_entity_poly.entity_id
_entity_poly.type
_entity_poly.pdbx_seq_one_letter_code
_entity_poly.pdbx_strand_id
1 'polypeptide(L)'
;MILINYIRLTRPLNGVISFISILLAIYIAGGVSISLINYIIAATAGMLTGAAGNVINDFFDVEIDKINRPDRMIASGKISKTSALKFYLMLIVAALILSLSLNVEAFIVVAVASIFIFFYSSKWKRLPLIGNVVVSSVTGFAFIYGGIVVGNILPTIFPALFAFMTTLIREIVKDIQDIEGDKARELKTFPISYGEKKSIKLINILTLILILMTTFPFFLSLYKIEFLVFVMMIVNPLLIRTVKMLSVAKTSNDFYKVSSLIKIVMILGIIGIILGI
;
A
#
# COMPACT_ATOMS: atom_id res chain seq x y z
N MET A 1 -1.61 -16.87 23.23
CA MET A 1 -2.08 -17.37 21.91
C MET A 1 -3.06 -16.40 21.22
N ILE A 2 -4.04 -15.82 21.92
CA ILE A 2 -5.06 -14.90 21.33
C ILE A 2 -4.46 -13.60 20.78
N LEU A 3 -3.58 -12.92 21.52
CA LEU A 3 -2.98 -11.64 21.09
C LEU A 3 -2.19 -11.76 19.78
N ILE A 4 -1.44 -12.85 19.61
CA ILE A 4 -0.66 -13.12 18.40
C ILE A 4 -1.56 -13.20 17.16
N ASN A 5 -2.78 -13.75 17.30
CA ASN A 5 -3.72 -13.83 16.18
C ASN A 5 -4.16 -12.41 15.74
N TYR A 6 -4.43 -11.50 16.68
CA TYR A 6 -4.78 -10.11 16.34
C TYR A 6 -3.60 -9.37 15.69
N ILE A 7 -2.37 -9.57 16.19
CA ILE A 7 -1.17 -9.00 15.57
C ILE A 7 -1.00 -9.52 14.15
N ARG A 8 -1.19 -10.83 13.91
CA ARG A 8 -1.12 -11.40 12.57
C ARG A 8 -2.20 -10.83 11.64
N LEU A 9 -3.41 -10.60 12.16
CA LEU A 9 -4.52 -10.04 11.41
C LEU A 9 -4.24 -8.62 10.90
N THR A 10 -3.52 -7.79 11.66
CA THR A 10 -3.15 -6.43 11.24
C THR A 10 -2.07 -6.37 10.15
N ARG A 11 -1.41 -7.51 9.86
CA ARG A 11 -0.27 -7.63 8.93
C ARG A 11 0.87 -6.67 9.33
N PRO A 12 1.62 -6.98 10.40
CA PRO A 12 2.45 -6.01 11.11
C PRO A 12 3.57 -5.42 10.25
N LEU A 13 4.10 -6.18 9.29
CA LEU A 13 5.09 -5.66 8.34
C LEU A 13 4.53 -4.51 7.48
N ASN A 14 3.27 -4.59 7.04
CA ASN A 14 2.62 -3.48 6.32
C ASN A 14 2.46 -2.26 7.25
N GLY A 15 2.15 -2.51 8.52
CA GLY A 15 2.08 -1.47 9.55
C GLY A 15 3.42 -0.74 9.74
N VAL A 16 4.51 -1.49 9.86
CA VAL A 16 5.88 -0.93 9.98
C VAL A 16 6.25 -0.10 8.75
N ILE A 17 5.97 -0.60 7.54
CA ILE A 17 6.23 0.15 6.30
C ILE A 17 5.44 1.46 6.28
N SER A 18 4.15 1.42 6.64
CA SER A 18 3.31 2.62 6.72
C SER A 18 3.81 3.62 7.77
N PHE A 19 4.23 3.12 8.94
CA PHE A 19 4.75 3.94 10.04
C PHE A 19 6.01 4.69 9.60
N ILE A 20 6.99 3.97 9.04
CA ILE A 20 8.24 4.55 8.53
C ILE A 20 7.98 5.53 7.38
N SER A 21 7.06 5.18 6.47
CA SER A 21 6.71 6.04 5.33
C SER A 21 6.15 7.39 5.77
N ILE A 22 5.31 7.42 6.81
CA ILE A 22 4.74 8.67 7.34
C ILE A 22 5.79 9.48 8.09
N LEU A 23 6.64 8.85 8.90
CA LEU A 23 7.76 9.54 9.55
C LEU A 23 8.65 10.21 8.52
N LEU A 24 9.00 9.46 7.46
CA LEU A 24 9.76 10.00 6.35
C LEU A 24 9.00 11.16 5.71
N ALA A 25 7.74 11.00 5.33
CA ALA A 25 6.96 12.04 4.68
C ALA A 25 6.95 13.37 5.47
N ILE A 26 6.82 13.31 6.80
CA ILE A 26 6.89 14.49 7.67
C ILE A 26 8.29 15.13 7.62
N TYR A 27 9.35 14.31 7.67
CA TYR A 27 10.72 14.79 7.56
C TYR A 27 10.99 15.48 6.21
N ILE A 28 10.60 14.85 5.10
CA ILE A 28 10.76 15.41 3.73
C ILE A 28 9.97 16.72 3.58
N ALA A 29 8.81 16.83 4.20
CA ALA A 29 8.00 18.04 4.19
C ALA A 29 8.62 19.22 4.96
N GLY A 30 9.76 19.02 5.65
CA GLY A 30 10.43 20.05 6.44
C GLY A 30 9.95 20.12 7.89
N GLY A 31 9.35 19.04 8.42
CA GLY A 31 8.80 18.98 9.77
C GLY A 31 9.83 18.99 10.90
N VAL A 32 10.98 19.66 10.75
CA VAL A 32 12.06 19.72 11.77
C VAL A 32 11.59 20.40 13.06
N SER A 33 10.65 21.34 12.94
CA SER A 33 10.04 22.04 14.08
C SER A 33 8.92 21.26 14.78
N ILE A 34 8.49 20.12 14.23
CA ILE A 34 7.45 19.29 14.81
C ILE A 34 8.06 18.43 15.92
N SER A 35 7.39 18.37 17.06
CA SER A 35 7.83 17.56 18.19
C SER A 35 7.86 16.06 17.85
N LEU A 36 8.82 15.32 18.42
CA LEU A 36 8.92 13.87 18.23
C LEU A 36 7.62 13.13 18.57
N ILE A 37 6.88 13.61 19.58
CA ILE A 37 5.59 13.04 19.94
C ILE A 37 4.57 13.16 18.80
N ASN A 38 4.52 14.29 18.10
CA ASN A 38 3.61 14.49 16.97
C ASN A 38 3.99 13.63 15.76
N TYR A 39 5.29 13.40 15.52
CA TYR A 39 5.76 12.40 14.54
C TYR A 39 5.20 11.01 14.85
N ILE A 40 5.35 10.57 16.11
CA ILE A 40 4.90 9.24 16.54
C ILE A 40 3.37 9.13 16.48
N ILE A 41 2.64 10.16 16.90
CA ILE A 41 1.17 10.22 16.82
C ILE A 41 0.72 10.08 15.36
N ALA A 42 1.31 10.84 14.43
CA ALA A 42 0.97 10.80 13.02
C ALA A 42 1.24 9.43 12.40
N ALA A 43 2.42 8.88 12.61
CA ALA A 43 2.81 7.57 12.09
C ALA A 43 1.94 6.44 12.69
N THR A 44 1.58 6.55 13.98
CA THR A 44 0.69 5.60 14.65
C THR A 44 -0.73 5.68 14.07
N ALA A 45 -1.29 6.88 13.87
CA ALA A 45 -2.62 7.06 13.29
C ALA A 45 -2.73 6.41 11.90
N GLY A 46 -1.74 6.62 11.03
CA GLY A 46 -1.71 5.98 9.71
C GLY A 46 -1.50 4.46 9.78
N MET A 47 -0.61 3.98 10.66
CA MET A 47 -0.42 2.54 10.89
C MET A 47 -1.72 1.86 11.35
N LEU A 48 -2.46 2.47 12.29
CA LEU A 48 -3.74 1.96 12.78
C LEU A 48 -4.80 1.96 11.68
N THR A 49 -4.82 2.98 10.82
CA THR A 49 -5.70 3.05 9.64
C THR A 49 -5.43 1.89 8.67
N GLY A 50 -4.16 1.63 8.35
CA GLY A 50 -3.76 0.50 7.52
C GLY A 50 -4.07 -0.85 8.17
N ALA A 51 -3.86 -0.98 9.48
CA ALA A 51 -4.23 -2.17 10.25
C ALA A 51 -5.74 -2.42 10.22
N ALA A 52 -6.57 -1.39 10.41
CA ALA A 52 -8.02 -1.47 10.27
C ALA A 52 -8.41 -1.92 8.86
N GLY A 53 -7.73 -1.41 7.83
CA GLY A 53 -7.91 -1.85 6.45
C GLY A 53 -7.62 -3.33 6.21
N ASN A 54 -6.58 -3.88 6.84
CA ASN A 54 -6.30 -5.31 6.76
C ASN A 54 -7.38 -6.15 7.46
N VAL A 55 -7.87 -5.69 8.63
CA VAL A 55 -8.93 -6.39 9.38
C VAL A 55 -10.25 -6.41 8.59
N ILE A 56 -10.71 -5.27 8.08
CA ILE A 56 -11.98 -5.19 7.36
C ILE A 56 -11.90 -5.91 6.00
N ASN A 57 -10.72 -5.93 5.37
CA ASN A 57 -10.52 -6.72 4.17
C ASN A 57 -10.71 -8.23 4.44
N ASP A 58 -10.01 -8.79 5.44
CA ASP A 58 -10.16 -10.20 5.80
C ASP A 58 -11.61 -10.51 6.29
N PHE A 59 -12.31 -9.54 6.90
CA PHE A 59 -13.72 -9.70 7.30
C PHE A 59 -14.66 -9.89 6.11
N PHE A 60 -14.45 -9.16 5.02
CA PHE A 60 -15.23 -9.32 3.79
C PHE A 60 -14.75 -10.51 2.95
N ASP A 61 -13.49 -10.90 3.08
CA ASP A 61 -12.86 -11.98 2.30
C ASP A 61 -12.93 -13.37 2.91
N VAL A 62 -13.52 -13.56 4.09
CA VAL A 62 -13.60 -14.87 4.78
C VAL A 62 -13.90 -16.04 3.84
N GLU A 63 -14.85 -15.85 2.94
CA GLU A 63 -15.32 -16.85 1.99
C GLU A 63 -14.34 -17.09 0.82
N ILE A 64 -13.61 -16.07 0.37
CA ILE A 64 -12.55 -16.17 -0.64
C ILE A 64 -11.29 -16.78 -0.01
N ASP A 65 -10.91 -16.31 1.18
CA ASP A 65 -9.73 -16.74 1.91
C ASP A 65 -9.82 -18.20 2.36
N LYS A 66 -11.01 -18.75 2.61
CA LYS A 66 -11.18 -20.20 2.85
C LYS A 66 -10.62 -21.08 1.72
N ILE A 67 -10.59 -20.57 0.49
CA ILE A 67 -10.07 -21.26 -0.69
C ILE A 67 -8.60 -20.88 -0.92
N ASN A 68 -8.32 -19.57 -1.02
CA ASN A 68 -7.00 -19.09 -1.42
C ASN A 68 -5.96 -19.11 -0.29
N ARG A 69 -6.39 -18.89 0.95
CA ARG A 69 -5.53 -18.60 2.12
C ARG A 69 -6.17 -19.11 3.43
N PRO A 70 -6.42 -20.42 3.57
CA PRO A 70 -7.20 -20.98 4.67
C PRO A 70 -6.54 -20.76 6.05
N ASP A 71 -5.26 -20.40 6.10
CA ASP A 71 -4.50 -20.06 7.30
C ASP A 71 -4.83 -18.68 7.89
N ARG A 72 -5.53 -17.82 7.13
CA ARG A 72 -5.99 -16.48 7.55
C ARG A 72 -6.77 -16.53 8.87
N MET A 73 -6.58 -15.53 9.72
CA MET A 73 -7.09 -15.59 11.11
C MET A 73 -8.61 -15.70 11.21
N ILE A 74 -9.35 -15.03 10.32
CA ILE A 74 -10.81 -15.09 10.29
C ILE A 74 -11.30 -16.34 9.52
N ALA A 75 -10.68 -16.66 8.38
CA ALA A 75 -11.04 -17.83 7.57
C ALA A 75 -10.83 -19.16 8.31
N SER A 76 -9.74 -19.28 9.09
CA SER A 76 -9.43 -20.44 9.95
C SER A 76 -10.28 -20.51 11.24
N GLY A 77 -11.15 -19.53 11.50
CA GLY A 77 -11.97 -19.48 12.71
C GLY A 77 -11.23 -19.07 14.00
N LYS A 78 -9.92 -18.77 13.93
CA LYS A 78 -9.12 -18.31 15.09
C LYS A 78 -9.58 -16.97 15.65
N ILE A 79 -10.24 -16.14 14.85
CA ILE A 79 -10.91 -14.90 15.25
C ILE A 79 -12.31 -14.89 14.62
N SER A 80 -13.34 -14.68 15.45
CA SER A 80 -14.72 -14.59 14.96
C SER A 80 -14.95 -13.29 14.15
N LYS A 81 -15.91 -13.29 13.22
CA LYS A 81 -16.28 -12.07 12.46
C LYS A 81 -16.71 -10.92 13.38
N THR A 82 -17.45 -11.22 14.45
CA THR A 82 -17.90 -10.22 15.44
C THR A 82 -16.71 -9.60 16.18
N SER A 83 -15.75 -10.42 16.60
CA SER A 83 -14.53 -9.95 17.27
C SER A 83 -13.66 -9.11 16.33
N ALA A 84 -13.52 -9.53 15.07
CA ALA A 84 -12.81 -8.77 14.04
C ALA A 84 -13.46 -7.40 13.80
N LEU A 85 -14.79 -7.32 13.74
CA LEU A 85 -15.50 -6.06 13.55
C LEU A 85 -15.31 -5.10 14.74
N LYS A 86 -15.39 -5.60 15.98
CA LYS A 86 -15.10 -4.78 17.18
C LYS A 86 -13.66 -4.25 17.17
N PHE A 87 -12.71 -5.10 16.80
CA PHE A 87 -11.30 -4.72 16.69
C PHE A 87 -11.07 -3.68 15.59
N TYR A 88 -11.70 -3.85 14.43
CA TYR A 88 -11.70 -2.85 13.35
C TYR A 88 -12.19 -1.48 13.82
N LEU A 89 -13.35 -1.42 14.49
CA LEU A 89 -13.92 -0.17 15.00
C LEU A 89 -12.98 0.50 16.02
N MET A 90 -12.40 -0.29 16.93
CA MET A 90 -11.43 0.21 17.90
C MET A 90 -10.21 0.85 17.22
N LEU A 91 -9.65 0.20 16.18
CA LEU A 91 -8.51 0.73 15.43
C LEU A 91 -8.84 2.05 14.71
N ILE A 92 -10.02 2.16 14.08
CA ILE A 92 -10.46 3.39 13.42
C ILE A 92 -10.66 4.52 14.43
N VAL A 93 -11.36 4.26 15.53
CA VAL A 93 -11.61 5.29 16.56
C VAL A 93 -10.29 5.80 17.12
N ALA A 94 -9.34 4.90 17.43
CA ALA A 94 -8.02 5.29 17.88
C ALA A 94 -7.25 6.13 16.83
N ALA A 95 -7.27 5.72 15.55
CA ALA A 95 -6.63 6.46 14.48
C ALA A 95 -7.20 7.88 14.32
N LEU A 96 -8.53 8.01 14.38
CA LEU A 96 -9.23 9.29 14.28
C LEU A 96 -8.89 10.21 15.45
N ILE A 97 -8.93 9.72 16.69
CA ILE A 97 -8.58 10.51 17.88
C ILE A 97 -7.14 11.02 17.79
N LEU A 98 -6.19 10.15 17.41
CA LEU A 98 -4.79 10.53 17.25
C LEU A 98 -4.62 11.59 16.16
N SER A 99 -5.25 11.41 15.00
CA SER A 99 -5.15 12.40 13.90
C SER A 99 -5.78 13.75 14.26
N LEU A 100 -6.89 13.77 15.01
CA LEU A 100 -7.53 15.00 15.47
C LEU A 100 -6.68 15.78 16.47
N SER A 101 -5.88 15.08 17.29
CA SER A 101 -4.93 15.73 18.19
C SER A 101 -3.77 16.44 17.49
N LEU A 102 -3.56 16.19 16.19
CA LEU A 102 -2.56 16.89 15.38
C LEU A 102 -3.14 18.16 14.77
N ASN A 103 -4.17 18.01 13.92
CA ASN A 103 -4.95 19.09 13.32
C ASN A 103 -6.21 18.52 12.62
N VAL A 104 -7.11 19.41 12.17
CA VAL A 104 -8.38 19.03 11.54
C VAL A 104 -8.16 18.40 10.17
N GLU A 105 -7.17 18.87 9.42
CA GLU A 105 -6.82 18.38 8.09
C GLU A 105 -6.34 16.91 8.15
N ALA A 106 -5.48 16.58 9.11
CA ALA A 106 -5.02 15.22 9.39
C ALA A 106 -6.20 14.30 9.72
N PHE A 107 -7.13 14.75 10.55
CA PHE A 107 -8.36 14.02 10.85
C PHE A 107 -9.21 13.74 9.60
N ILE A 108 -9.41 14.75 8.76
CA ILE A 108 -10.18 14.60 7.51
C ILE A 108 -9.51 13.55 6.61
N VAL A 109 -8.19 13.58 6.46
CA VAL A 109 -7.46 12.60 5.65
C VAL A 109 -7.65 11.18 6.17
N VAL A 110 -7.52 10.97 7.48
CA VAL A 110 -7.72 9.64 8.10
C VAL A 110 -9.17 9.16 7.97
N ALA A 111 -10.14 10.06 8.13
CA ALA A 111 -11.56 9.75 7.97
C ALA A 111 -11.89 9.35 6.52
N VAL A 112 -11.45 10.14 5.55
CA VAL A 112 -11.64 9.85 4.12
C VAL A 112 -10.94 8.54 3.74
N ALA A 113 -9.69 8.35 4.15
CA ALA A 113 -8.96 7.10 3.89
C ALA A 113 -9.72 5.89 4.47
N SER A 114 -10.22 5.99 5.70
CA SER A 114 -11.00 4.93 6.35
C SER A 114 -12.28 4.58 5.60
N ILE A 115 -13.00 5.60 5.10
CA ILE A 115 -14.20 5.41 4.25
C ILE A 115 -13.84 4.70 2.95
N PHE A 116 -12.78 5.14 2.27
CA PHE A 116 -12.33 4.53 1.01
C PHE A 116 -11.90 3.08 1.21
N ILE A 117 -11.17 2.77 2.28
CA ILE A 117 -10.77 1.40 2.64
C ILE A 117 -11.99 0.50 2.89
N PHE A 118 -13.03 1.01 3.55
CA PHE A 118 -14.27 0.28 3.78
C PHE A 118 -15.00 -0.05 2.47
N PHE A 119 -15.19 0.95 1.60
CA PHE A 119 -15.85 0.75 0.29
C PHE A 119 -15.01 -0.11 -0.66
N TYR A 120 -13.69 0.04 -0.62
CA TYR A 120 -12.75 -0.86 -1.28
C TYR A 120 -13.01 -2.32 -0.87
N SER A 121 -12.99 -2.59 0.44
CA SER A 121 -13.07 -3.95 0.98
C SER A 121 -14.45 -4.59 0.76
N SER A 122 -15.51 -3.79 0.84
CA SER A 122 -16.89 -4.27 0.71
C SER A 122 -17.32 -4.45 -0.75
N LYS A 123 -16.90 -3.58 -1.67
CA LYS A 123 -17.44 -3.52 -3.04
C LYS A 123 -16.38 -3.32 -4.11
N TRP A 124 -15.57 -2.26 -4.02
CA TRP A 124 -14.81 -1.78 -5.19
C TRP A 124 -13.64 -2.67 -5.59
N LYS A 125 -13.08 -3.49 -4.68
CA LYS A 125 -12.05 -4.46 -5.05
C LYS A 125 -12.49 -5.50 -6.08
N ARG A 126 -13.80 -5.66 -6.25
CA ARG A 126 -14.40 -6.61 -7.20
C ARG A 126 -14.58 -6.03 -8.59
N LEU A 127 -14.26 -4.75 -8.78
CA LEU A 127 -14.41 -4.03 -10.05
C LEU A 127 -13.04 -3.92 -10.75
N PRO A 128 -12.98 -4.01 -12.09
CA PRO A 128 -11.71 -3.94 -12.81
C PRO A 128 -11.03 -2.60 -12.57
N LEU A 129 -9.79 -2.61 -12.09
CA LEU A 129 -8.93 -1.44 -11.81
C LEU A 129 -9.41 -0.47 -10.74
N ILE A 130 -10.71 -0.32 -10.49
CA ILE A 130 -11.23 0.63 -9.48
C ILE A 130 -10.68 0.28 -8.10
N GLY A 131 -10.74 -0.99 -7.71
CA GLY A 131 -10.15 -1.48 -6.48
C GLY A 131 -8.65 -1.17 -6.38
N ASN A 132 -7.90 -1.55 -7.42
CA ASN A 132 -6.46 -1.38 -7.47
C ASN A 132 -6.07 0.10 -7.37
N VAL A 133 -6.79 0.99 -8.06
CA VAL A 133 -6.56 2.45 -8.00
C VAL A 133 -6.88 3.00 -6.62
N VAL A 134 -7.99 2.58 -5.99
CA VAL A 134 -8.37 3.07 -4.64
C VAL A 134 -7.31 2.69 -3.61
N VAL A 135 -6.91 1.42 -3.52
CA VAL A 135 -5.91 1.00 -2.52
C VAL A 135 -4.54 1.63 -2.78
N SER A 136 -4.19 1.84 -4.06
CA SER A 136 -2.96 2.55 -4.44
C SER A 136 -3.02 4.03 -4.06
N SER A 137 -4.17 4.67 -4.23
CA SER A 137 -4.41 6.07 -3.85
C SER A 137 -4.26 6.25 -2.34
N VAL A 138 -4.89 5.37 -1.55
CA VAL A 138 -4.76 5.37 -0.09
C VAL A 138 -3.29 5.18 0.33
N THR A 139 -2.55 4.31 -0.35
CA THR A 139 -1.12 4.10 -0.06
C THR A 139 -0.28 5.34 -0.40
N GLY A 140 -0.54 6.01 -1.52
CA GLY A 140 0.08 7.29 -1.86
C GLY A 140 -0.30 8.42 -0.89
N PHE A 141 -1.56 8.46 -0.45
CA PHE A 141 -2.04 9.44 0.52
C PHE A 141 -1.35 9.35 1.88
N ALA A 142 -0.72 8.23 2.24
CA ALA A 142 0.10 8.17 3.45
C ALA A 142 1.27 9.17 3.42
N PHE A 143 1.86 9.43 2.25
CA PHE A 143 2.92 10.44 2.09
C PHE A 143 2.33 11.87 2.08
N ILE A 144 1.20 12.06 1.39
CA ILE A 144 0.51 13.37 1.40
C ILE A 144 0.07 13.75 2.82
N TYR A 145 -0.43 12.77 3.60
CA TYR A 145 -0.78 12.93 5.00
C TYR A 145 0.37 13.47 5.84
N GLY A 146 1.59 12.93 5.66
CA GLY A 146 2.78 13.47 6.34
C GLY A 146 3.03 14.95 6.00
N GLY A 147 2.88 15.33 4.74
CA GLY A 147 2.98 16.73 4.31
C GLY A 147 1.89 17.63 4.89
N ILE A 148 0.66 17.13 5.01
CA ILE A 148 -0.47 17.84 5.61
C ILE A 148 -0.23 18.09 7.10
N VAL A 149 0.33 17.13 7.83
CA VAL A 149 0.72 17.30 9.24
C VAL A 149 1.71 18.46 9.40
N VAL A 150 2.57 18.70 8.41
CA VAL A 150 3.54 19.81 8.40
C VAL A 150 2.98 21.12 7.83
N GLY A 151 1.93 21.04 7.00
CA GLY A 151 1.45 22.17 6.21
C GLY A 151 2.22 22.39 4.90
N ASN A 152 3.04 21.42 4.47
CA ASN A 152 3.79 21.47 3.22
C ASN A 152 3.73 20.13 2.47
N ILE A 153 2.89 20.05 1.45
CA ILE A 153 2.65 18.81 0.69
C ILE A 153 3.59 18.65 -0.51
N LEU A 154 4.19 19.72 -1.02
CA LEU A 154 4.93 19.68 -2.29
C LEU A 154 6.06 18.63 -2.28
N PRO A 155 6.89 18.54 -1.23
CA PRO A 155 7.97 17.55 -1.19
C PRO A 155 7.49 16.09 -1.12
N THR A 156 6.22 15.86 -0.74
CA THR A 156 5.67 14.51 -0.56
C THR A 156 4.96 13.97 -1.81
N ILE A 157 4.77 14.79 -2.85
CA ILE A 157 4.07 14.39 -4.08
C ILE A 157 4.80 13.26 -4.82
N PHE A 158 6.12 13.38 -5.03
CA PHE A 158 6.88 12.33 -5.73
C PHE A 158 6.92 11.00 -4.96
N PRO A 159 7.20 11.00 -3.63
CA PRO A 159 7.02 9.80 -2.80
C PRO A 159 5.61 9.21 -2.89
N ALA A 160 4.56 10.04 -2.86
CA ALA A 160 3.18 9.61 -2.98
C ALA A 160 2.88 8.94 -4.34
N LEU A 161 3.35 9.54 -5.44
CA LEU A 161 3.20 8.99 -6.80
C LEU A 161 3.99 7.69 -6.96
N PHE A 162 5.19 7.60 -6.41
CA PHE A 162 5.98 6.37 -6.40
C PHE A 162 5.25 5.25 -5.64
N ALA A 163 4.75 5.54 -4.45
CA ALA A 163 3.98 4.60 -3.64
C ALA A 163 2.67 4.17 -4.32
N PHE A 164 1.96 5.10 -4.97
CA PHE A 164 0.79 4.82 -5.79
C PHE A 164 1.12 3.85 -6.93
N MET A 165 2.10 4.20 -7.78
CA MET A 165 2.43 3.42 -8.98
C MET A 165 2.93 2.02 -8.64
N THR A 166 3.82 1.89 -7.65
CA THR A 166 4.32 0.58 -7.19
C THR A 166 3.21 -0.28 -6.61
N THR A 167 2.29 0.31 -5.84
CA THR A 167 1.13 -0.41 -5.29
C THR A 167 0.17 -0.83 -6.39
N LEU A 168 -0.09 0.03 -7.39
CA LEU A 168 -1.00 -0.27 -8.49
C LEU A 168 -0.50 -1.45 -9.31
N ILE A 169 0.76 -1.42 -9.71
CA ILE A 169 1.45 -2.52 -10.41
C ILE A 169 1.33 -3.80 -9.57
N ARG A 170 1.63 -3.72 -8.27
CA ARG A 170 1.63 -4.87 -7.37
C ARG A 170 0.25 -5.48 -7.17
N GLU A 171 -0.80 -4.67 -7.08
CA GLU A 171 -2.17 -5.15 -6.90
C GLU A 171 -2.68 -5.82 -8.17
N ILE A 172 -2.36 -5.31 -9.37
CA ILE A 172 -2.69 -6.01 -10.63
C ILE A 172 -1.96 -7.36 -10.72
N VAL A 173 -0.69 -7.43 -10.29
CA VAL A 173 0.05 -8.71 -10.21
C VAL A 173 -0.64 -9.70 -9.25
N LYS A 174 -1.16 -9.23 -8.11
CA LYS A 174 -1.89 -10.06 -7.16
C LYS A 174 -3.22 -10.55 -7.72
N ASP A 175 -3.95 -9.72 -8.46
CA ASP A 175 -5.20 -10.17 -9.09
C ASP A 175 -4.93 -11.30 -10.10
N ILE A 176 -3.77 -11.31 -10.77
CA ILE A 176 -3.37 -12.45 -11.62
C ILE A 176 -3.03 -13.67 -10.75
N GLN A 177 -2.30 -13.46 -9.66
CA GLN A 177 -1.96 -14.52 -8.70
C GLN A 177 -3.20 -15.24 -8.14
N ASP A 178 -4.26 -14.48 -7.84
CA ASP A 178 -5.48 -14.93 -7.14
C ASP A 178 -6.64 -15.27 -8.13
N ILE A 179 -6.37 -15.36 -9.43
CA ILE A 179 -7.38 -15.49 -10.51
C ILE A 179 -8.34 -16.68 -10.34
N GLU A 180 -7.87 -17.83 -9.82
CA GLU A 180 -8.69 -19.03 -9.66
C GLU A 180 -9.75 -18.85 -8.56
N GLY A 181 -9.36 -18.34 -7.39
CA GLY A 181 -10.29 -18.09 -6.29
C GLY A 181 -11.25 -16.93 -6.57
N ASP A 182 -10.79 -15.92 -7.31
CA ASP A 182 -11.63 -14.81 -7.74
C ASP A 182 -12.70 -15.27 -8.74
N LYS A 183 -12.37 -16.19 -9.65
CA LYS A 183 -13.34 -16.81 -10.58
C LYS A 183 -14.40 -17.63 -9.86
N ALA A 184 -14.01 -18.40 -8.83
CA ALA A 184 -14.94 -19.22 -8.04
C ALA A 184 -16.01 -18.41 -7.30
N ARG A 185 -15.82 -17.09 -7.19
CA ARG A 185 -16.74 -16.15 -6.53
C ARG A 185 -17.31 -15.09 -7.48
N GLU A 186 -17.20 -15.31 -8.79
CA GLU A 186 -17.73 -14.45 -9.85
C GLU A 186 -17.26 -12.98 -9.76
N LEU A 187 -16.03 -12.77 -9.28
CA LEU A 187 -15.44 -11.43 -9.21
C LEU A 187 -15.08 -10.93 -10.61
N LYS A 188 -15.17 -9.62 -10.82
CA LYS A 188 -14.83 -8.96 -12.09
C LYS A 188 -13.53 -8.19 -11.97
N THR A 189 -12.45 -8.83 -11.52
CA THR A 189 -11.12 -8.19 -11.52
C THR A 189 -10.62 -7.96 -12.96
N PHE A 190 -9.60 -7.12 -13.13
CA PHE A 190 -9.04 -6.84 -14.46
C PHE A 190 -8.55 -8.10 -15.20
N PRO A 191 -7.78 -9.03 -14.59
CA PRO A 191 -7.38 -10.26 -15.27
C PRO A 191 -8.55 -11.20 -15.61
N ILE A 192 -9.64 -11.22 -14.82
CA ILE A 192 -10.83 -12.00 -15.17
C ILE A 192 -11.56 -11.38 -16.36
N SER A 193 -11.71 -10.06 -16.38
CA SER A 193 -12.52 -9.37 -17.39
C SER A 193 -11.79 -9.22 -18.73
N TYR A 194 -10.47 -9.04 -18.70
CA TYR A 194 -9.66 -8.70 -19.87
C TYR A 194 -8.58 -9.75 -20.21
N GLY A 195 -8.37 -10.73 -19.34
CA GLY A 195 -7.39 -11.80 -19.51
C GLY A 195 -5.99 -11.42 -19.01
N GLU A 196 -5.26 -12.44 -18.58
CA GLU A 196 -3.91 -12.35 -18.02
C GLU A 196 -2.92 -11.59 -18.95
N LYS A 197 -2.93 -11.89 -20.25
CA LYS A 197 -2.03 -11.25 -21.23
C LYS A 197 -2.20 -9.72 -21.28
N LYS A 198 -3.44 -9.22 -21.18
CA LYS A 198 -3.71 -7.77 -21.15
C LYS A 198 -3.30 -7.17 -19.82
N SER A 199 -3.46 -7.89 -18.71
CA SER A 199 -2.97 -7.47 -17.39
C SER A 199 -1.45 -7.33 -17.37
N ILE A 200 -0.70 -8.31 -17.90
CA ILE A 200 0.77 -8.23 -17.99
C ILE A 200 1.20 -7.05 -18.86
N LYS A 201 0.53 -6.83 -20.00
CA LYS A 201 0.81 -5.65 -20.85
C LYS A 201 0.60 -4.33 -20.09
N LEU A 202 -0.50 -4.20 -19.34
CA LEU A 202 -0.76 -3.03 -18.52
C LEU A 202 0.31 -2.84 -17.45
N ILE A 203 0.69 -3.90 -16.73
CA ILE A 203 1.76 -3.88 -15.72
C ILE A 203 3.07 -3.39 -16.34
N ASN A 204 3.45 -3.89 -17.52
CA ASN A 204 4.68 -3.49 -18.21
C ASN A 204 4.66 -2.01 -18.62
N ILE A 205 3.53 -1.51 -19.12
CA ILE A 205 3.36 -0.07 -19.45
C ILE A 205 3.50 0.79 -18.19
N LEU A 206 2.80 0.43 -17.11
CA LEU A 206 2.89 1.15 -15.83
C LEU A 206 4.31 1.11 -15.25
N THR A 207 5.01 -0.01 -15.38
CA THR A 207 6.40 -0.16 -14.93
C THR A 207 7.34 0.72 -15.74
N LEU A 208 7.16 0.82 -17.05
CA LEU A 208 7.94 1.73 -17.89
C LEU A 208 7.71 3.19 -17.50
N ILE A 209 6.45 3.59 -17.29
CA ILE A 209 6.10 4.94 -16.82
C ILE A 209 6.78 5.21 -15.47
N LEU A 210 6.75 4.24 -14.55
CA LEU A 210 7.40 4.36 -13.24
C LEU A 210 8.92 4.55 -13.36
N ILE A 211 9.60 3.80 -14.23
CA ILE A 211 11.05 3.94 -14.48
C ILE A 211 11.39 5.35 -15.00
N LEU A 212 10.57 5.90 -15.89
CA LEU A 212 10.76 7.26 -16.39
C LEU A 212 10.51 8.28 -15.27
N MET A 213 9.43 8.10 -14.51
CA MET A 213 9.04 8.98 -13.41
C MET A 213 10.09 9.03 -12.29
N THR A 214 10.79 7.94 -11.98
CA THR A 214 11.78 7.90 -10.89
C THR A 214 13.02 8.74 -11.17
N THR A 215 13.31 9.08 -12.43
CA THR A 215 14.46 9.92 -12.81
C THR A 215 14.14 11.42 -12.82
N PHE A 216 12.88 11.77 -13.00
CA PHE A 216 12.44 13.17 -13.18
C PHE A 216 12.72 14.10 -11.97
N PRO A 217 12.55 13.67 -10.70
CA PRO A 217 12.83 14.52 -9.55
C PRO A 217 14.24 15.12 -9.50
N PHE A 218 15.25 14.37 -9.98
CA PHE A 218 16.62 14.86 -10.05
C PHE A 218 16.75 16.01 -11.06
N PHE A 219 16.14 15.89 -12.24
CA PHE A 219 16.16 16.93 -13.26
C PHE A 219 15.38 18.19 -12.86
N LEU A 220 14.45 18.06 -11.92
CA LEU A 220 13.76 19.18 -11.27
C LEU A 220 14.54 19.78 -10.08
N SER A 221 15.75 19.29 -9.81
CA SER A 221 16.58 19.69 -8.66
C SER A 221 15.90 19.47 -7.30
N LEU A 222 15.01 18.47 -7.20
CA LEU A 222 14.33 18.11 -5.95
C LEU A 222 15.13 17.13 -5.09
N TYR A 223 16.00 16.33 -5.72
CA TYR A 223 16.88 15.39 -5.03
C TYR A 223 18.31 15.48 -5.57
N LYS A 224 19.28 15.13 -4.72
CA LYS A 224 20.71 15.12 -5.02
C LYS A 224 21.10 13.98 -5.98
N ILE A 225 22.34 14.00 -6.45
CA ILE A 225 22.87 12.99 -7.41
C ILE A 225 22.89 11.58 -6.82
N GLU A 226 23.05 11.45 -5.50
CA GLU A 226 23.02 10.18 -4.76
C GLU A 226 21.70 9.44 -4.97
N PHE A 227 20.58 10.16 -5.00
CA PHE A 227 19.27 9.59 -5.35
C PHE A 227 19.26 9.03 -6.75
N LEU A 228 19.73 9.79 -7.74
CA LEU A 228 19.73 9.35 -9.14
C LEU A 228 20.59 8.10 -9.31
N VAL A 229 21.80 8.10 -8.75
CA VAL A 229 22.72 6.95 -8.80
C VAL A 229 22.06 5.73 -8.16
N PHE A 230 21.49 5.87 -6.96
CA PHE A 230 20.83 4.77 -6.27
C PHE A 230 19.63 4.22 -7.06
N VAL A 231 18.77 5.09 -7.58
CA VAL A 231 17.60 4.71 -8.38
C VAL A 231 18.02 3.99 -9.67
N MET A 232 19.02 4.51 -10.38
CA MET A 232 19.49 3.93 -11.64
C MET A 232 20.23 2.61 -11.46
N MET A 233 20.97 2.44 -10.35
CA MET A 233 21.76 1.24 -10.09
C MET A 233 21.00 0.13 -9.36
N ILE A 234 19.96 0.48 -8.58
CA ILE A 234 19.25 -0.48 -7.72
C ILE A 234 17.77 -0.56 -8.08
N VAL A 235 17.01 0.54 -7.98
CA VAL A 235 15.54 0.51 -8.13
C VAL A 235 15.13 0.14 -9.55
N ASN A 236 15.66 0.82 -10.56
CA ASN A 236 15.30 0.62 -11.96
C ASN A 236 15.69 -0.77 -12.50
N PRO A 237 16.88 -1.32 -12.19
CA PRO A 237 17.23 -2.70 -12.56
C PRO A 237 16.29 -3.74 -11.94
N LEU A 238 15.82 -3.54 -10.70
CA LEU A 238 14.83 -4.42 -10.09
C LEU A 238 13.45 -4.28 -10.74
N LEU A 239 13.04 -3.06 -11.13
CA LEU A 239 11.81 -2.85 -11.92
C LEU A 239 11.87 -3.57 -13.28
N ILE A 240 13.01 -3.50 -13.97
CA ILE A 240 13.26 -4.24 -15.22
C ILE A 240 13.23 -5.75 -14.96
N ARG A 241 13.79 -6.22 -13.84
CA ARG A 241 13.72 -7.63 -13.45
C ARG A 241 12.28 -8.08 -13.25
N THR A 242 11.40 -7.26 -12.68
CA THR A 242 9.97 -7.59 -12.58
C THR A 242 9.33 -7.83 -13.95
N VAL A 243 9.62 -6.98 -14.95
CA VAL A 243 9.13 -7.17 -16.33
C VAL A 243 9.63 -8.48 -16.92
N LYS A 244 10.92 -8.80 -16.73
CA LYS A 244 11.51 -10.08 -17.18
C LYS A 244 10.84 -11.28 -16.50
N MET A 245 10.63 -11.23 -15.19
CA MET A 245 9.97 -12.31 -14.45
C MET A 245 8.52 -12.50 -14.91
N LEU A 246 7.78 -11.43 -15.17
CA LEU A 246 6.42 -11.50 -15.70
C LEU A 246 6.34 -12.16 -17.07
N SER A 247 7.35 -11.98 -17.93
CA SER A 247 7.36 -12.58 -19.27
C SER A 247 7.42 -14.11 -19.29
N VAL A 248 7.89 -14.72 -18.18
CA VAL A 248 8.03 -16.18 -18.04
C VAL A 248 7.13 -16.77 -16.96
N ALA A 249 6.40 -15.93 -16.22
CA ALA A 249 5.51 -16.37 -15.14
C ALA A 249 4.32 -17.16 -15.71
N LYS A 250 4.03 -18.32 -15.09
CA LYS A 250 2.90 -19.18 -15.49
C LYS A 250 2.06 -19.64 -14.31
N THR A 251 2.64 -19.65 -13.11
CA THR A 251 1.99 -20.18 -11.90
C THR A 251 1.70 -19.07 -10.90
N SER A 252 0.72 -19.28 -10.01
CA SER A 252 0.44 -18.37 -8.89
C SER A 252 1.70 -18.08 -8.05
N ASN A 253 2.58 -19.08 -7.87
CA ASN A 253 3.85 -18.90 -7.16
C ASN A 253 4.85 -17.97 -7.90
N ASP A 254 4.83 -17.94 -9.23
CA ASP A 254 5.66 -17.00 -10.01
C ASP A 254 5.18 -15.57 -9.79
N PHE A 255 3.87 -15.33 -9.85
CA PHE A 255 3.28 -14.02 -9.57
C PHE A 255 3.48 -13.60 -8.11
N TYR A 256 3.47 -14.54 -7.16
CA TYR A 256 3.84 -14.27 -5.77
C TYR A 256 5.29 -13.76 -5.65
N LYS A 257 6.25 -14.36 -6.36
CA LYS A 257 7.65 -13.91 -6.39
C LYS A 257 7.78 -12.51 -7.00
N VAL A 258 7.06 -12.23 -8.09
CA VAL A 258 6.98 -10.87 -8.69
C VAL A 258 6.42 -9.87 -7.69
N SER A 259 5.29 -10.17 -7.04
CA SER A 259 4.68 -9.31 -6.01
C SER A 259 5.62 -9.04 -4.83
N SER A 260 6.40 -10.05 -4.45
CA SER A 260 7.40 -9.94 -3.38
C SER A 260 8.59 -9.08 -3.78
N LEU A 261 9.07 -9.21 -5.02
CA LEU A 261 10.11 -8.33 -5.57
C LEU A 261 9.65 -6.86 -5.59
N ILE A 262 8.39 -6.60 -5.98
CA ILE A 262 7.87 -5.22 -5.97
C ILE A 262 7.85 -4.65 -4.54
N LYS A 263 7.56 -5.45 -3.49
CA LYS A 263 7.68 -4.96 -2.11
C LYS A 263 9.11 -4.55 -1.76
N ILE A 264 10.10 -5.31 -2.21
CA ILE A 264 11.52 -4.96 -2.03
C ILE A 264 11.82 -3.64 -2.74
N VAL A 265 11.32 -3.46 -3.97
CA VAL A 265 11.43 -2.19 -4.71
C VAL A 265 10.79 -1.03 -3.95
N MET A 266 9.62 -1.23 -3.32
CA MET A 266 8.98 -0.18 -2.51
C MET A 266 9.88 0.25 -1.34
N ILE A 267 10.46 -0.69 -0.59
CA ILE A 267 11.37 -0.41 0.53
C ILE A 267 12.64 0.29 0.04
N LEU A 268 13.24 -0.19 -1.05
CA LEU A 268 14.45 0.43 -1.63
C LEU A 268 14.15 1.82 -2.19
N GLY A 269 12.97 2.06 -2.75
CA GLY A 269 12.57 3.38 -3.21
C GLY A 269 12.50 4.40 -2.06
N ILE A 270 11.96 3.99 -0.90
CA ILE A 270 11.98 4.80 0.33
C ILE A 270 13.42 5.14 0.75
N ILE A 271 14.33 4.16 0.71
CA ILE A 271 15.75 4.37 1.00
C ILE A 271 16.38 5.35 -0.01
N GLY A 272 16.08 5.19 -1.30
CA GLY A 272 16.55 6.10 -2.33
C GLY A 272 16.14 7.55 -2.06
N ILE A 273 14.87 7.77 -1.72
CA ILE A 273 14.36 9.10 -1.35
C ILE A 273 15.13 9.68 -0.15
N ILE A 274 15.40 8.88 0.89
CA ILE A 274 16.20 9.32 2.05
C ILE A 274 17.60 9.77 1.64
N LEU A 275 18.27 9.03 0.75
CA LEU A 275 19.60 9.38 0.26
C LEU A 275 19.61 10.65 -0.60
N GLY A 276 18.46 11.02 -1.17
CA GLY A 276 18.30 12.17 -2.06
C GLY A 276 18.13 13.52 -1.41
N ILE A 277 17.86 13.55 -0.11
CA ILE A 277 17.51 14.76 0.67
C ILE A 277 18.76 15.24 1.40
#